data_AF-A0ABD3XWH3-F1
#
_entry.id   AF-A0ABD3XWH3-F1
#
_cell.length_a   1.000
_cell.length_b   1.000
_cell.length_c   1.000
_cell.angle_alpha   90.00
_cell.angle_beta   90.00
_cell.angle_gamma   90.00
#
_symmetry.space_group_name_H-M   'P 1'
#
loop_
_entity.id
_entity.type
_entity.pdbx_description
1 polymer ?
#
loop_
_entity_poly.entity_id
_entity_poly.type
_entity_poly.pdbx_seq_one_letter_code
_entity_poly.pdbx_strand_id
1 'polypeptide(L)'
;MSCVGETTALGTDNPTEEGTASSKNKKEKKQKTKNPEEQVEQKGKTPQGAGGGKPNKDGEVLAHADSAATQKSKADLRKERREKQEAQRAAKEAGKVVKKEVPQRVPDHMKADVAETQKRVAKKLEKQQIPIRTTAQRKVRLFDHLPQYEREASLTKSILFCNSGIHPAIIKLGIQYAEGVINGSNSRCIALLAALKQVIGDYSTPPNQELPRDLAAKLKPCISFLNQCRPLSVSMGTAIKYLKWQITNIPGDMNDIKAKELLYGHIQNFLDDRILVAAEAISNEAMSKIADGDVILVYACSSLIRRVLCDAHKKGKQFRVIVVDSRPKMEGKEMLRRLVREGIKSSYVLINAASYVMKEATKVFLGANGLLANGFVMSRVGSSLIALMARSSNVPVLVCCETYKFCERVQTDSFVFNELGDPDDLVDIGNRQSILADWRDYSSLTLLNLVYDFTPPEFISMVITELGMIPCTSVPVVLRMKQQDMNET
;
A
#
# COMPACT_ATOMS: atom_id res chain seq x y z
N MET A 1 -24.50 -17.12 56.72
CA MET A 1 -25.65 -16.27 57.12
C MET A 1 -25.99 -15.40 55.91
N SER A 2 -26.66 -15.87 54.85
CA SER A 2 -28.03 -16.40 54.66
C SER A 2 -29.15 -15.35 54.83
N CYS A 3 -29.75 -14.95 53.69
CA CYS A 3 -31.15 -14.58 53.37
C CYS A 3 -31.11 -14.16 51.87
N VAL A 4 -31.67 -14.81 50.83
CA VAL A 4 -33.00 -15.42 50.54
C VAL A 4 -34.14 -14.41 50.79
N GLY A 5 -35.17 -14.14 49.96
CA GLY A 5 -35.66 -14.52 48.62
C GLY A 5 -36.42 -13.28 48.05
N GLU A 6 -37.17 -13.22 46.93
CA GLU A 6 -38.09 -14.15 46.28
C GLU A 6 -38.40 -13.68 44.84
N THR A 7 -38.79 -14.65 44.02
CA THR A 7 -39.33 -14.61 42.65
C THR A 7 -40.85 -14.46 42.63
N THR A 8 -41.43 -13.83 41.59
CA THR A 8 -42.74 -14.21 41.03
C THR A 8 -42.80 -13.95 39.52
N ALA A 9 -43.49 -14.86 38.82
CA ALA A 9 -43.72 -14.93 37.38
C ALA A 9 -45.24 -15.00 37.12
N LEU A 10 -45.63 -15.06 35.82
CA LEU A 10 -46.97 -15.22 35.18
C LEU A 10 -47.57 -13.89 34.67
N GLY A 11 -48.19 -13.77 33.49
CA GLY A 11 -48.55 -14.67 32.38
C GLY A 11 -49.01 -13.78 31.19
N THR A 12 -48.69 -14.16 29.94
CA THR A 12 -49.65 -14.56 28.87
C THR A 12 -50.86 -13.64 28.68
N ASP A 13 -51.00 -13.03 27.48
CA ASP A 13 -52.09 -13.38 26.54
C ASP A 13 -51.98 -12.60 25.22
N ASN A 14 -52.08 -13.37 24.13
CA ASN A 14 -52.37 -12.94 22.77
C ASN A 14 -53.91 -12.90 22.60
N PRO A 15 -54.42 -12.20 21.59
CA PRO A 15 -55.38 -12.90 20.72
C PRO A 15 -55.11 -12.72 19.22
N THR A 16 -55.45 -13.83 18.55
CA THR A 16 -55.59 -14.13 17.13
C THR A 16 -56.80 -13.48 16.46
N GLU A 17 -56.72 -13.30 15.13
CA GLU A 17 -57.68 -13.74 14.08
C GLU A 17 -57.32 -12.98 12.77
N GLU A 18 -56.82 -13.63 11.70
CA GLU A 18 -57.44 -14.52 10.70
C GLU A 18 -58.29 -13.83 9.61
N GLY A 19 -58.08 -14.28 8.35
CA GLY A 19 -58.93 -13.97 7.18
C GLY A 19 -58.18 -13.56 5.90
N THR A 20 -57.46 -14.46 5.21
CA THR A 20 -57.88 -15.29 4.05
C THR A 20 -57.76 -14.67 2.62
N ALA A 21 -56.86 -15.28 1.84
CA ALA A 21 -56.89 -15.68 0.42
C ALA A 21 -57.55 -14.79 -0.67
N SER A 22 -56.85 -14.54 -1.79
CA SER A 22 -56.87 -15.42 -2.98
C SER A 22 -56.03 -14.88 -4.16
N SER A 23 -55.51 -15.79 -4.96
CA SER A 23 -54.81 -15.61 -6.25
C SER A 23 -55.79 -15.45 -7.42
N LYS A 24 -55.45 -14.62 -8.43
CA LYS A 24 -55.59 -14.97 -9.86
C LYS A 24 -55.02 -13.91 -10.83
N ASN A 25 -54.33 -14.44 -11.85
CA ASN A 25 -53.81 -13.83 -13.07
C ASN A 25 -54.79 -12.94 -13.84
N LYS A 26 -54.27 -11.88 -14.51
CA LYS A 26 -54.60 -11.58 -15.92
C LYS A 26 -53.57 -10.66 -16.59
N LYS A 27 -53.05 -11.14 -17.73
CA LYS A 27 -52.35 -10.39 -18.78
C LYS A 27 -53.28 -9.32 -19.36
N GLU A 28 -52.75 -8.17 -19.78
CA GLU A 28 -53.04 -7.59 -21.11
C GLU A 28 -52.08 -6.46 -21.56
N LYS A 29 -51.54 -6.67 -22.78
CA LYS A 29 -51.29 -5.72 -23.89
C LYS A 29 -50.48 -4.43 -23.67
N LYS A 30 -49.22 -4.46 -24.12
CA LYS A 30 -48.53 -3.31 -24.73
C LYS A 30 -48.99 -3.16 -26.19
N GLN A 31 -49.65 -2.05 -26.51
CA GLN A 31 -49.90 -1.58 -27.87
C GLN A 31 -48.64 -0.94 -28.46
N LYS A 32 -48.31 -1.34 -29.68
CA LYS A 32 -47.40 -0.67 -30.60
C LYS A 32 -48.12 0.54 -31.20
N THR A 33 -47.50 1.71 -31.15
CA THR A 33 -47.76 2.80 -32.08
C THR A 33 -46.54 2.98 -32.97
N LYS A 34 -46.82 3.03 -34.27
CA LYS A 34 -45.92 3.19 -35.40
C LYS A 34 -46.29 4.52 -36.08
N ASN A 35 -45.34 5.06 -36.84
CA ASN A 35 -45.43 6.04 -37.94
C ASN A 35 -45.08 7.51 -37.60
N PRO A 36 -44.68 8.34 -38.60
CA PRO A 36 -43.48 8.20 -39.46
C PRO A 36 -42.86 9.58 -39.82
N GLU A 37 -41.84 9.57 -40.71
CA GLU A 37 -41.36 10.70 -41.55
C GLU A 37 -40.65 11.86 -40.81
N GLU A 38 -39.50 12.39 -41.27
CA GLU A 38 -39.19 12.93 -42.59
C GLU A 38 -37.78 12.57 -43.09
N GLN A 39 -37.68 12.36 -44.40
CA GLN A 39 -36.45 12.43 -45.21
C GLN A 39 -36.42 13.78 -45.95
N VAL A 40 -35.24 14.08 -46.53
CA VAL A 40 -34.87 15.04 -47.61
C VAL A 40 -33.71 15.91 -47.05
N GLU A 41 -32.50 16.01 -47.62
CA GLU A 41 -32.11 16.18 -49.04
C GLU A 41 -30.61 15.83 -49.21
N GLN A 42 -30.26 14.92 -50.14
CA GLN A 42 -29.60 15.13 -51.45
C GLN A 42 -28.05 15.24 -51.50
N LYS A 43 -27.50 14.35 -52.35
CA LYS A 43 -26.19 14.44 -53.02
C LYS A 43 -26.35 15.13 -54.38
N GLY A 44 -25.35 15.91 -54.81
CA GLY A 44 -25.12 16.11 -56.25
C GLY A 44 -24.22 17.27 -56.68
N LYS A 45 -23.01 16.91 -57.13
CA LYS A 45 -22.27 17.43 -58.32
C LYS A 45 -21.68 18.86 -58.35
N THR A 46 -20.36 18.88 -58.56
CA THR A 46 -19.48 19.87 -59.27
C THR A 46 -20.07 20.36 -60.61
N PRO A 47 -19.67 21.51 -61.23
CA PRO A 47 -18.27 21.84 -61.63
C PRO A 47 -17.87 23.35 -61.79
N GLN A 48 -16.66 23.58 -62.36
CA GLN A 48 -16.06 24.82 -62.93
C GLN A 48 -15.38 25.78 -61.90
N GLY A 49 -14.10 26.15 -61.99
CA GLY A 49 -13.23 26.53 -63.13
C GLY A 49 -13.16 28.08 -63.15
N ALA A 50 -12.07 28.83 -63.33
CA ALA A 50 -10.66 28.64 -63.63
C ALA A 50 -9.97 30.02 -63.43
N GLY A 51 -8.62 30.05 -63.41
CA GLY A 51 -7.76 31.24 -63.46
C GLY A 51 -6.65 31.16 -62.38
N GLY A 52 -5.40 30.79 -62.67
CA GLY A 52 -4.48 31.25 -63.72
C GLY A 52 -3.55 32.29 -63.08
N GLY A 53 -2.22 32.25 -63.13
CA GLY A 53 -1.22 31.35 -63.70
C GLY A 53 0.16 31.78 -63.16
N LYS A 54 1.14 30.88 -63.20
CA LYS A 54 2.57 31.17 -62.98
C LYS A 54 3.17 31.80 -64.25
N PRO A 55 4.22 32.64 -64.13
CA PRO A 55 5.10 32.92 -65.26
C PRO A 55 6.26 31.90 -65.33
N ASN A 56 6.50 31.43 -66.55
CA ASN A 56 7.69 30.75 -67.03
C ASN A 56 8.90 31.70 -67.05
N LYS A 57 10.10 31.11 -67.10
CA LYS A 57 11.10 31.54 -68.09
C LYS A 57 11.55 30.32 -68.89
N ASP A 58 11.24 30.41 -70.18
CA ASP A 58 11.76 29.69 -71.34
C ASP A 58 13.27 29.96 -71.51
N GLY A 59 14.06 29.31 -72.37
CA GLY A 59 13.87 28.35 -73.46
C GLY A 59 15.27 27.89 -73.91
N GLU A 60 15.46 26.60 -74.23
CA GLU A 60 15.54 26.03 -75.60
C GLU A 60 16.93 26.12 -76.25
N VAL A 61 17.52 24.96 -76.58
CA VAL A 61 18.02 24.59 -77.94
C VAL A 61 18.11 23.05 -78.07
N LEU A 62 17.24 22.50 -78.94
CA LEU A 62 17.37 21.44 -79.97
C LEU A 62 18.27 20.17 -79.82
N ALA A 63 17.63 19.06 -80.26
CA ALA A 63 18.11 18.01 -81.19
C ALA A 63 18.72 16.68 -80.69
N HIS A 64 18.29 15.63 -81.40
CA HIS A 64 18.66 14.20 -81.36
C HIS A 64 20.17 13.91 -81.45
N ALA A 65 20.65 12.89 -80.71
CA ALA A 65 21.61 11.87 -81.19
C ALA A 65 21.77 10.72 -80.18
N ASP A 66 21.53 9.49 -80.68
CA ASP A 66 22.28 8.24 -80.50
C ASP A 66 22.77 7.70 -79.15
N SER A 67 22.41 6.42 -78.94
CA SER A 67 23.19 5.29 -78.42
C SER A 67 24.21 5.52 -77.28
N ALA A 68 23.99 4.83 -76.15
CA ALA A 68 24.87 3.74 -75.68
C ALA A 68 24.54 3.41 -74.22
N ALA A 69 24.02 2.21 -74.01
CA ALA A 69 23.96 1.60 -72.69
C ALA A 69 25.38 1.25 -72.24
N THR A 70 25.98 2.05 -71.37
CA THR A 70 27.19 1.63 -70.63
C THR A 70 26.73 0.78 -69.45
N GLN A 71 26.72 -0.54 -69.65
CA GLN A 71 26.54 -1.51 -68.58
C GLN A 71 27.65 -1.32 -67.55
N LYS A 72 27.32 -0.68 -66.41
CA LYS A 72 28.22 -0.64 -65.24
C LYS A 72 28.56 -2.07 -64.84
N SER A 73 29.84 -2.37 -64.70
CA SER A 73 30.28 -3.72 -64.39
C SER A 73 29.72 -4.16 -63.02
N LYS A 74 29.55 -5.48 -62.84
CA LYS A 74 29.06 -6.09 -61.59
C LYS A 74 29.92 -5.71 -60.37
N ALA A 75 31.16 -5.28 -60.58
CA ALA A 75 32.06 -4.79 -59.55
C ALA A 75 31.69 -3.38 -59.07
N ASP A 76 31.30 -2.49 -59.97
CA ASP A 76 30.94 -1.10 -59.66
C ASP A 76 29.61 -1.02 -58.88
N LEU A 77 28.64 -1.85 -59.26
CA LEU A 77 27.37 -1.99 -58.52
C LEU A 77 27.56 -2.59 -57.11
N ARG A 78 28.57 -3.44 -56.92
CA ARG A 78 28.93 -3.98 -55.60
C ARG A 78 29.65 -2.94 -54.74
N LYS A 79 30.49 -2.10 -55.36
CA LYS A 79 31.18 -1.01 -54.67
C LYS A 79 30.19 0.07 -54.22
N GLU A 80 29.24 0.45 -55.08
CA GLU A 80 28.18 1.40 -54.74
C GLU A 80 27.24 0.87 -53.63
N ARG A 81 26.96 -0.45 -53.61
CA ARG A 81 26.21 -1.07 -52.50
C ARG A 81 26.99 -1.12 -51.19
N ARG A 82 28.31 -1.32 -51.25
CA ARG A 82 29.17 -1.26 -50.06
C ARG A 82 29.25 0.16 -49.52
N GLU A 83 29.45 1.14 -50.38
CA GLU A 83 29.47 2.56 -50.01
C GLU A 83 28.12 3.02 -49.43
N LYS A 84 26.98 2.57 -49.99
CA LYS A 84 25.64 2.80 -49.40
C LYS A 84 25.44 2.09 -48.06
N GLN A 85 26.00 0.88 -47.87
CA GLN A 85 25.97 0.20 -46.57
C GLN A 85 26.87 0.87 -45.55
N GLU A 86 28.03 1.38 -45.96
CA GLU A 86 28.98 2.08 -45.11
C GLU A 86 28.43 3.45 -44.70
N ALA A 87 27.82 4.18 -45.63
CA ALA A 87 27.09 5.42 -45.35
C ALA A 87 25.89 5.17 -44.41
N GLN A 88 25.17 4.05 -44.55
CA GLN A 88 24.09 3.67 -43.62
C GLN A 88 24.61 3.23 -42.25
N ARG A 89 25.80 2.62 -42.16
CA ARG A 89 26.46 2.31 -40.87
C ARG A 89 26.97 3.59 -40.20
N ALA A 90 27.62 4.47 -40.95
CA ALA A 90 28.07 5.77 -40.48
C ALA A 90 26.89 6.64 -40.01
N ALA A 91 25.75 6.62 -40.72
CA ALA A 91 24.53 7.31 -40.27
C ALA A 91 23.91 6.69 -39.00
N LYS A 92 24.02 5.37 -38.80
CA LYS A 92 23.60 4.68 -37.57
C LYS A 92 24.54 4.93 -36.39
N GLU A 93 25.83 5.13 -36.64
CA GLU A 93 26.81 5.52 -35.64
C GLU A 93 26.69 7.01 -35.27
N ALA A 94 26.43 7.88 -36.25
CA ALA A 94 26.12 9.30 -36.01
C ALA A 94 24.77 9.49 -35.28
N GLY A 95 23.77 8.64 -35.55
CA GLY A 95 22.49 8.63 -34.84
C GLY A 95 22.52 8.10 -33.40
N LYS A 96 23.66 7.57 -32.93
CA LYS A 96 23.83 7.07 -31.55
C LYS A 96 24.24 8.14 -30.53
N VAL A 97 24.45 9.39 -30.95
CA VAL A 97 24.87 10.49 -30.04
C VAL A 97 23.68 11.30 -29.48
N VAL A 98 22.43 10.98 -29.84
CA VAL A 98 21.31 11.39 -28.99
C VAL A 98 21.34 10.48 -27.78
N LYS A 99 21.86 10.99 -26.65
CA LYS A 99 21.60 10.42 -25.32
C LYS A 99 20.10 10.22 -25.22
N LYS A 100 19.62 9.00 -25.47
CA LYS A 100 18.31 8.57 -25.01
C LYS A 100 18.40 8.74 -23.51
N GLU A 101 17.76 9.77 -22.97
CA GLU A 101 17.48 9.85 -21.56
C GLU A 101 16.96 8.47 -21.16
N VAL A 102 17.70 7.77 -20.31
CA VAL A 102 17.23 6.51 -19.75
C VAL A 102 15.90 6.88 -19.11
N PRO A 103 14.75 6.42 -19.64
CA PRO A 103 13.48 6.83 -19.07
C PRO A 103 13.53 6.35 -17.64
N GLN A 104 13.48 7.28 -16.70
CA GLN A 104 13.52 6.97 -15.28
C GLN A 104 12.44 5.91 -15.04
N ARG A 105 12.87 4.69 -14.74
CA ARG A 105 11.99 3.52 -14.77
C ARG A 105 11.11 3.60 -13.55
N VAL A 106 10.01 4.33 -13.67
CA VAL A 106 8.99 4.40 -12.63
C VAL A 106 8.45 2.99 -12.43
N PRO A 107 8.46 2.45 -11.20
CA PRO A 107 7.95 1.12 -10.91
C PRO A 107 6.53 0.91 -11.44
N ASP A 108 6.23 -0.30 -11.94
CA ASP A 108 4.94 -0.63 -12.57
C ASP A 108 3.73 -0.33 -11.65
N HIS A 109 3.89 -0.41 -10.32
CA HIS A 109 2.83 -0.11 -9.37
C HIS A 109 2.48 1.38 -9.26
N MET A 110 3.35 2.29 -9.70
CA MET A 110 3.08 3.74 -9.77
C MET A 110 2.43 4.16 -11.10
N LYS A 111 2.35 3.24 -12.07
CA LYS A 111 1.69 3.42 -13.37
C LYS A 111 0.44 2.57 -13.47
N ALA A 112 -0.21 2.31 -12.34
CA ALA A 112 -1.35 1.42 -12.24
C ALA A 112 -2.58 1.93 -13.02
N ASP A 113 -2.65 3.22 -13.36
CA ASP A 113 -3.71 3.80 -14.19
C ASP A 113 -3.58 3.46 -15.68
N VAL A 114 -2.38 3.02 -16.11
CA VAL A 114 -2.14 2.66 -17.50
C VAL A 114 -2.62 1.22 -17.73
N ALA A 115 -3.65 1.07 -18.57
CA ALA A 115 -4.24 -0.24 -18.90
C ALA A 115 -3.22 -1.29 -19.37
N GLU A 116 -2.14 -0.86 -20.05
CA GLU A 116 -1.04 -1.73 -20.46
C GLU A 116 -0.25 -2.29 -19.26
N THR A 117 -0.02 -1.48 -18.22
CA THR A 117 0.67 -1.88 -17.00
C THR A 117 -0.17 -2.87 -16.20
N GLN A 118 -1.49 -2.64 -16.10
CA GLN A 118 -2.41 -3.58 -15.46
C GLN A 118 -2.39 -4.96 -16.14
N LYS A 119 -2.42 -5.00 -17.48
CA LYS A 119 -2.28 -6.24 -18.25
C LYS A 119 -0.94 -6.94 -18.01
N ARG A 120 0.16 -6.20 -17.87
CA ARG A 120 1.49 -6.77 -17.56
C ARG A 120 1.55 -7.35 -16.15
N VAL A 121 0.94 -6.69 -15.16
CA VAL A 121 0.85 -7.17 -13.78
C VAL A 121 -0.03 -8.42 -13.71
N ALA A 122 -1.18 -8.43 -14.37
CA ALA A 122 -2.06 -9.60 -14.49
C ALA A 122 -1.32 -10.81 -15.07
N LYS A 123 -0.67 -10.66 -16.23
CA LYS A 123 0.14 -11.72 -16.85
C LYS A 123 1.26 -12.23 -15.95
N LYS A 124 1.84 -11.37 -15.09
CA LYS A 124 2.89 -11.76 -14.14
C LYS A 124 2.32 -12.58 -12.99
N LEU A 125 1.12 -12.25 -12.50
CA LEU A 125 0.44 -13.00 -11.44
C LEU A 125 -0.06 -14.35 -11.94
N GLU A 126 -0.62 -14.40 -13.16
CA GLU A 126 -1.00 -15.65 -13.83
C GLU A 126 0.20 -16.59 -13.99
N LYS A 127 1.36 -16.07 -14.43
CA LYS A 127 2.61 -16.83 -14.49
C LYS A 127 3.06 -17.36 -13.12
N GLN A 128 2.69 -16.68 -12.04
CA GLN A 128 2.98 -17.09 -10.67
C GLN A 128 1.89 -17.98 -10.07
N GLN A 129 0.85 -18.33 -10.85
CA GLN A 129 -0.33 -19.08 -10.40
C GLN A 129 -1.05 -18.41 -9.21
N ILE A 130 -0.92 -17.09 -9.10
CA ILE A 130 -1.60 -16.29 -8.07
C ILE A 130 -2.90 -15.77 -8.67
N PRO A 131 -4.07 -16.05 -8.06
CA PRO A 131 -5.32 -15.52 -8.57
C PRO A 131 -5.30 -13.98 -8.54
N ILE A 132 -5.75 -13.37 -9.63
CA ILE A 132 -5.84 -11.92 -9.74
C ILE A 132 -7.08 -11.48 -8.94
N ARG A 133 -6.94 -10.39 -8.18
CA ARG A 133 -8.07 -9.81 -7.47
C ARG A 133 -9.16 -9.32 -8.40
N THR A 134 -10.40 -9.54 -8.00
CA THR A 134 -11.53 -8.75 -8.49
C THR A 134 -11.31 -7.30 -8.06
N THR A 135 -11.31 -6.37 -9.01
CA THR A 135 -11.24 -4.94 -8.71
C THR A 135 -12.54 -4.48 -8.06
N ALA A 136 -12.42 -3.64 -7.02
CA ALA A 136 -13.57 -2.98 -6.39
C ALA A 136 -14.49 -2.35 -7.44
N GLN A 137 -15.80 -2.48 -7.24
CA GLN A 137 -16.80 -2.13 -8.26
C GLN A 137 -16.80 -0.63 -8.57
N ARG A 138 -16.56 0.20 -7.55
CA ARG A 138 -16.54 1.66 -7.66
C ARG A 138 -15.42 2.24 -6.82
N LYS A 139 -14.49 2.92 -7.50
CA LYS A 139 -13.38 3.63 -6.88
C LYS A 139 -13.55 5.13 -7.01
N VAL A 140 -12.92 5.87 -6.10
CA VAL A 140 -12.75 7.31 -6.24
C VAL A 140 -11.65 7.57 -7.27
N ARG A 141 -11.95 8.40 -8.28
CA ARG A 141 -11.06 8.67 -9.42
C ARG A 141 -9.63 9.06 -9.04
N LEU A 142 -9.46 9.84 -7.97
CA LEU A 142 -8.14 10.25 -7.49
C LEU A 142 -7.27 9.08 -6.99
N PHE A 143 -7.89 7.94 -6.66
CA PHE A 143 -7.24 6.76 -6.08
C PHE A 143 -7.39 5.51 -6.97
N ASP A 144 -7.67 5.68 -8.27
CA ASP A 144 -7.85 4.56 -9.20
C ASP A 144 -6.59 3.67 -9.29
N HIS A 145 -5.42 4.29 -9.15
CA HIS A 145 -4.11 3.63 -9.12
C HIS A 145 -3.92 2.72 -7.91
N LEU A 146 -4.63 2.98 -6.81
CA LEU A 146 -4.51 2.19 -5.59
C LEU A 146 -5.40 0.94 -5.66
N PRO A 147 -4.89 -0.21 -5.21
CA PRO A 147 -5.74 -1.39 -5.06
C PRO A 147 -6.69 -1.20 -3.87
N GLN A 148 -7.99 -1.28 -4.13
CA GLN A 148 -9.03 -1.32 -3.10
C GLN A 148 -9.48 -2.75 -2.86
N TYR A 149 -9.64 -3.11 -1.60
CA TYR A 149 -10.03 -4.44 -1.15
C TYR A 149 -11.46 -4.40 -0.66
N GLU A 150 -12.23 -5.41 -1.02
CA GLU A 150 -13.56 -5.66 -0.45
C GLU A 150 -13.50 -7.06 0.16
N ARG A 151 -13.82 -7.20 1.46
CA ARG A 151 -13.73 -8.50 2.18
C ARG A 151 -14.63 -9.55 1.55
N GLU A 152 -15.77 -9.15 1.02
CA GLU A 152 -16.73 -10.06 0.41
C GLU A 152 -16.17 -10.76 -0.83
N ALA A 153 -15.33 -10.06 -1.59
CA ALA A 153 -14.62 -10.54 -2.78
C ALA A 153 -13.21 -11.07 -2.49
N SER A 154 -12.89 -11.36 -1.22
CA SER A 154 -11.54 -11.78 -0.83
C SER A 154 -11.09 -13.04 -1.58
N LEU A 155 -9.88 -12.98 -2.13
CA LEU A 155 -9.16 -14.07 -2.81
C LEU A 155 -9.27 -15.40 -2.05
N THR A 156 -9.25 -15.34 -0.72
CA THR A 156 -9.21 -16.48 0.19
C THR A 156 -10.46 -17.35 0.19
N LYS A 157 -11.60 -16.88 -0.33
CA LYS A 157 -12.81 -17.70 -0.50
C LYS A 157 -12.73 -18.64 -1.71
N SER A 158 -11.87 -18.35 -2.69
CA SER A 158 -11.84 -19.00 -4.01
C SER A 158 -10.56 -19.80 -4.30
N ILE A 159 -9.57 -19.79 -3.40
CA ILE A 159 -8.32 -20.53 -3.60
C ILE A 159 -8.61 -22.02 -3.40
N LEU A 160 -8.59 -22.81 -4.47
CA LEU A 160 -8.33 -24.25 -4.36
C LEU A 160 -6.91 -24.43 -3.82
N PHE A 161 -6.80 -24.76 -2.53
CA PHE A 161 -5.55 -24.81 -1.76
C PHE A 161 -4.49 -25.81 -2.24
N CYS A 162 -4.81 -26.66 -3.22
CA CYS A 162 -3.96 -27.81 -3.56
C CYS A 162 -2.88 -27.54 -4.63
N ASN A 163 -2.93 -26.44 -5.40
CA ASN A 163 -2.06 -26.28 -6.58
C ASN A 163 -1.25 -24.97 -6.68
N SER A 164 -1.28 -24.08 -5.69
CA SER A 164 -0.77 -22.71 -5.88
C SER A 164 0.75 -22.54 -5.71
N GLY A 165 1.51 -23.58 -5.39
CA GLY A 165 2.97 -23.47 -5.17
C GLY A 165 3.39 -22.53 -4.02
N ILE A 166 2.41 -22.00 -3.26
CA ILE A 166 2.57 -21.12 -2.11
C ILE A 166 2.53 -21.96 -0.83
N HIS A 167 3.39 -21.61 0.12
CA HIS A 167 3.51 -22.31 1.39
C HIS A 167 2.26 -22.13 2.29
N PRO A 168 1.75 -23.17 2.97
CA PRO A 168 0.57 -23.08 3.84
C PRO A 168 0.66 -21.99 4.92
N ALA A 169 1.84 -21.82 5.52
CA ALA A 169 2.08 -20.76 6.52
C ALA A 169 1.84 -19.35 5.96
N ILE A 170 2.22 -19.12 4.69
CA ILE A 170 2.03 -17.84 4.01
C ILE A 170 0.56 -17.62 3.67
N ILE A 171 -0.16 -18.68 3.31
CA ILE A 171 -1.61 -18.63 3.06
C ILE A 171 -2.35 -18.23 4.35
N LYS A 172 -2.05 -18.91 5.46
CA LYS A 172 -2.60 -18.59 6.79
C LYS A 172 -2.35 -17.12 7.16
N LEU A 173 -1.12 -16.65 6.97
CA LEU A 173 -0.76 -15.26 7.24
C LEU A 173 -1.51 -14.27 6.32
N GLY A 174 -1.66 -14.60 5.05
CA GLY A 174 -2.40 -13.81 4.08
C GLY A 174 -3.87 -13.61 4.48
N ILE A 175 -4.53 -14.67 4.94
CA ILE A 175 -5.90 -14.62 5.49
C ILE A 175 -5.96 -13.68 6.69
N GLN A 176 -5.05 -13.87 7.67
CA GLN A 176 -5.00 -13.02 8.88
C GLN A 176 -4.76 -11.55 8.58
N TYR A 177 -4.01 -11.23 7.52
CA TYR A 177 -3.82 -9.85 7.05
C TYR A 177 -5.06 -9.28 6.36
N ALA A 178 -5.71 -10.07 5.49
CA ALA A 178 -6.90 -9.64 4.76
C ALA A 178 -8.09 -9.39 5.68
N GLU A 179 -8.29 -10.26 6.68
CA GLU A 179 -9.33 -10.11 7.71
C GLU A 179 -9.02 -9.01 8.73
N GLY A 180 -7.77 -8.51 8.75
CA GLY A 180 -7.36 -7.49 9.69
C GLY A 180 -7.22 -7.99 11.14
N VAL A 181 -6.99 -9.28 11.34
CA VAL A 181 -6.65 -9.84 12.67
C VAL A 181 -5.30 -9.29 13.14
N ILE A 182 -4.33 -9.17 12.22
CA ILE A 182 -3.00 -8.61 12.50
C ILE A 182 -2.85 -7.25 11.80
N ASN A 183 -3.02 -6.16 12.56
CA ASN A 183 -3.01 -4.78 12.01
C ASN A 183 -1.75 -3.96 12.30
N GLY A 184 -1.15 -4.11 13.48
CA GLY A 184 -0.02 -3.28 13.91
C GLY A 184 1.23 -3.48 13.03
N SER A 185 1.97 -2.41 12.76
CA SER A 185 3.15 -2.46 11.88
C SER A 185 4.22 -3.46 12.37
N ASN A 186 4.45 -3.50 13.69
CA ASN A 186 5.39 -4.44 14.32
C ASN A 186 4.84 -5.86 14.29
N SER A 187 3.58 -6.05 14.70
CA SER A 187 2.93 -7.36 14.72
C SER A 187 2.89 -8.01 13.32
N ARG A 188 2.64 -7.21 12.28
CA ARG A 188 2.72 -7.67 10.89
C ARG A 188 4.14 -8.12 10.54
N CYS A 189 5.16 -7.33 10.87
CA CYS A 189 6.57 -7.68 10.60
C CYS A 189 7.00 -8.97 11.33
N ILE A 190 6.65 -9.10 12.61
CA ILE A 190 6.97 -10.29 13.42
C ILE A 190 6.30 -11.54 12.83
N ALA A 191 5.00 -11.44 12.51
CA ALA A 191 4.26 -12.55 11.91
C ALA A 191 4.80 -12.95 10.53
N LEU A 192 5.24 -11.97 9.73
CA LEU A 192 5.91 -12.22 8.46
C LEU A 192 7.21 -13.00 8.64
N LEU A 193 8.09 -12.56 9.53
CA LEU A 193 9.36 -13.22 9.78
C LEU A 193 9.16 -14.63 10.35
N ALA A 194 8.18 -14.82 11.23
CA ALA A 194 7.81 -16.14 11.73
C ALA A 194 7.32 -17.08 10.61
N ALA A 195 6.48 -16.57 9.69
CA ALA A 195 6.01 -17.37 8.55
C ALA A 195 7.14 -17.68 7.55
N LEU A 196 8.04 -16.71 7.29
CA LEU A 196 9.22 -16.93 6.44
C LEU A 196 10.20 -17.93 7.05
N LYS A 197 10.35 -17.94 8.37
CA LYS A 197 11.12 -18.97 9.09
C LYS A 197 10.56 -20.37 8.83
N GLN A 198 9.25 -20.55 8.88
CA GLN A 198 8.60 -21.83 8.52
C GLN A 198 8.86 -22.22 7.07
N VAL A 199 8.73 -21.26 6.12
CA VAL A 199 9.02 -21.52 4.70
C VAL A 199 10.46 -21.97 4.47
N ILE A 200 11.43 -21.35 5.15
CA ILE A 200 12.85 -21.72 5.03
C ILE A 200 13.12 -23.10 5.64
N GLY A 201 12.42 -23.46 6.71
CA GLY A 201 12.51 -24.79 7.32
C GLY A 201 12.07 -25.89 6.39
N ASP A 202 10.87 -25.73 5.83
CA ASP A 202 10.21 -26.72 4.98
C ASP A 202 10.78 -26.74 3.54
N TYR A 203 11.63 -25.78 3.20
CA TYR A 203 12.28 -25.70 1.88
C TYR A 203 13.34 -26.80 1.71
N SER A 204 13.45 -27.38 0.51
CA SER A 204 14.52 -28.32 0.16
C SER A 204 15.10 -27.94 -1.19
N THR A 205 16.43 -27.93 -1.31
CA THR A 205 17.11 -27.51 -2.52
C THR A 205 17.07 -28.62 -3.57
N PRO A 206 16.67 -28.33 -4.81
CA PRO A 206 16.75 -29.32 -5.88
C PRO A 206 18.22 -29.60 -6.26
N PRO A 207 18.57 -30.82 -6.68
CA PRO A 207 19.96 -31.28 -6.81
C PRO A 207 20.83 -30.50 -7.82
N ASN A 208 20.20 -29.70 -8.69
CA ASN A 208 20.87 -28.96 -9.77
C ASN A 208 20.84 -27.43 -9.56
N GLN A 209 20.46 -26.94 -8.38
CA GLN A 209 20.45 -25.50 -8.10
C GLN A 209 21.12 -25.17 -6.77
N GLU A 210 21.60 -23.93 -6.68
CA GLU A 210 22.12 -23.35 -5.44
C GLU A 210 20.96 -22.85 -4.57
N LEU A 211 21.03 -23.13 -3.28
CA LEU A 211 20.04 -22.71 -2.29
C LEU A 211 19.69 -21.21 -2.39
N PRO A 212 20.66 -20.27 -2.45
CA PRO A 212 20.35 -18.83 -2.51
C PRO A 212 19.45 -18.44 -3.68
N ARG A 213 19.73 -18.99 -4.86
CA ARG A 213 19.05 -18.62 -6.10
C ARG A 213 17.62 -19.17 -6.14
N ASP A 214 17.45 -20.44 -5.80
CA ASP A 214 16.13 -21.09 -5.85
C ASP A 214 15.25 -20.65 -4.66
N LEU A 215 15.81 -20.48 -3.46
CA LEU A 215 15.06 -19.94 -2.32
C LEU A 215 14.54 -18.53 -2.61
N ALA A 216 15.37 -17.65 -3.19
CA ALA A 216 14.94 -16.31 -3.59
C ALA A 216 13.82 -16.36 -4.66
N ALA A 217 13.88 -17.32 -5.58
CA ALA A 217 12.85 -17.55 -6.59
C ALA A 217 11.54 -18.04 -5.96
N LYS A 218 11.60 -18.95 -4.97
CA LYS A 218 10.44 -19.50 -4.24
C LYS A 218 9.76 -18.48 -3.32
N LEU A 219 10.54 -17.59 -2.69
CA LEU A 219 10.00 -16.53 -1.82
C LEU A 219 9.24 -15.44 -2.60
N LYS A 220 9.57 -15.23 -3.87
CA LYS A 220 8.98 -14.15 -4.68
C LYS A 220 7.46 -14.32 -4.91
N PRO A 221 6.93 -15.50 -5.30
CA PRO A 221 5.50 -15.77 -5.31
C PRO A 221 4.84 -15.59 -3.93
N CYS A 222 5.46 -16.07 -2.85
CA CYS A 222 4.93 -15.92 -1.49
C CYS A 222 4.74 -14.44 -1.10
N ILE A 223 5.74 -13.60 -1.35
CA ILE A 223 5.66 -12.16 -1.08
C ILE A 223 4.63 -11.48 -1.98
N SER A 224 4.57 -11.89 -3.26
CA SER A 224 3.59 -11.38 -4.23
C SER A 224 2.16 -11.70 -3.75
N PHE A 225 1.93 -12.93 -3.28
CA PHE A 225 0.66 -13.35 -2.69
C PHE A 225 0.29 -12.53 -1.45
N LEU A 226 1.22 -12.31 -0.51
CA LEU A 226 0.94 -11.48 0.66
C LEU A 226 0.60 -10.04 0.29
N ASN A 227 1.32 -9.46 -0.67
CA ASN A 227 0.98 -8.15 -1.23
C ASN A 227 -0.37 -8.17 -1.95
N GLN A 228 -0.76 -9.34 -2.50
CA GLN A 228 -2.09 -9.66 -3.03
C GLN A 228 -3.15 -9.98 -1.94
N CYS A 229 -2.81 -10.11 -0.66
CA CYS A 229 -3.80 -10.15 0.44
C CYS A 229 -4.00 -8.77 1.08
N ARG A 230 -2.93 -7.99 1.24
CA ARG A 230 -2.94 -6.63 1.80
C ARG A 230 -1.62 -5.94 1.41
N PRO A 231 -1.59 -4.62 1.11
CA PRO A 231 -0.34 -3.97 0.71
C PRO A 231 0.69 -4.08 1.83
N LEU A 232 1.94 -4.34 1.47
CA LEU A 232 3.02 -4.51 2.46
C LEU A 232 3.28 -3.19 3.20
N SER A 233 3.44 -3.26 4.53
CA SER A 233 3.87 -2.10 5.31
C SER A 233 5.36 -1.79 5.07
N VAL A 234 5.79 -0.57 5.42
CA VAL A 234 7.20 -0.17 5.34
C VAL A 234 8.09 -1.11 6.17
N SER A 235 7.66 -1.47 7.39
CA SER A 235 8.35 -2.45 8.24
C SER A 235 8.60 -3.80 7.54
N MET A 236 7.56 -4.35 6.90
CA MET A 236 7.65 -5.61 6.15
C MET A 236 8.57 -5.48 4.93
N GLY A 237 8.49 -4.35 4.22
CA GLY A 237 9.35 -4.06 3.08
C GLY A 237 10.84 -4.07 3.45
N THR A 238 11.20 -3.41 4.55
CA THR A 238 12.58 -3.42 5.06
C THR A 238 13.03 -4.81 5.48
N ALA A 239 12.19 -5.55 6.21
CA ALA A 239 12.50 -6.93 6.63
C ALA A 239 12.70 -7.88 5.44
N ILE A 240 11.89 -7.76 4.39
CA ILE A 240 12.04 -8.55 3.16
C ILE A 240 13.33 -8.18 2.43
N LYS A 241 13.67 -6.89 2.34
CA LYS A 241 14.94 -6.45 1.73
C LYS A 241 16.13 -7.01 2.50
N TYR A 242 16.11 -6.92 3.83
CA TYR A 242 17.14 -7.48 4.71
C TYR A 242 17.29 -8.99 4.50
N LEU A 243 16.21 -9.76 4.56
CA LEU A 243 16.27 -11.21 4.36
C LEU A 243 16.80 -11.59 2.97
N LYS A 244 16.38 -10.89 1.90
CA LYS A 244 16.90 -11.13 0.55
C LYS A 244 18.39 -10.86 0.43
N TRP A 245 18.87 -9.81 1.11
CA TRP A 245 20.29 -9.49 1.16
C TRP A 245 21.07 -10.60 1.85
N GLN A 246 20.60 -11.07 3.01
CA GLN A 246 21.20 -12.20 3.73
C GLN A 246 21.25 -13.47 2.88
N ILE A 247 20.17 -13.80 2.16
CA ILE A 247 20.13 -14.97 1.26
C ILE A 247 21.18 -14.85 0.15
N THR A 248 21.40 -13.65 -0.40
CA THR A 248 22.36 -13.42 -1.49
C THR A 248 23.82 -13.55 -1.02
N ASN A 249 24.08 -13.27 0.26
CA ASN A 249 25.42 -13.30 0.85
C ASN A 249 25.79 -14.66 1.46
N ILE A 250 24.96 -15.69 1.31
CA ILE A 250 25.29 -17.04 1.78
C ILE A 250 26.47 -17.57 0.93
N PRO A 251 27.56 -18.07 1.57
CA PRO A 251 28.67 -18.70 0.86
C PRO A 251 28.20 -19.93 0.05
N GLY A 252 28.63 -20.03 -1.22
CA GLY A 252 28.19 -21.09 -2.14
C GLY A 252 28.71 -22.49 -1.82
N ASP A 253 29.72 -22.60 -0.97
CA ASP A 253 30.33 -23.85 -0.48
C ASP A 253 29.65 -24.40 0.79
N MET A 254 28.68 -23.68 1.36
CA MET A 254 28.04 -24.03 2.61
C MET A 254 26.96 -25.10 2.42
N ASN A 255 26.90 -26.07 3.34
CA ASN A 255 25.82 -27.06 3.40
C ASN A 255 24.46 -26.39 3.70
N ASP A 256 23.41 -26.84 3.02
CA ASP A 256 22.02 -26.36 3.17
C ASP A 256 21.54 -26.24 4.61
N ILE A 257 21.87 -27.23 5.45
CA ILE A 257 21.46 -27.24 6.87
C ILE A 257 22.08 -26.03 7.60
N LYS A 258 23.39 -25.82 7.41
CA LYS A 258 24.11 -24.69 8.03
C LYS A 258 23.64 -23.35 7.48
N ALA A 259 23.35 -23.28 6.18
CA ALA A 259 22.80 -22.08 5.54
C ALA A 259 21.43 -21.71 6.13
N LYS A 260 20.55 -22.69 6.38
CA LYS A 260 19.26 -22.47 7.05
C LYS A 260 19.43 -22.01 8.50
N GLU A 261 20.34 -22.62 9.26
CA GLU A 261 20.64 -22.21 10.64
C GLU A 261 21.14 -20.75 10.70
N LEU A 262 22.02 -20.37 9.77
CA LEU A 262 22.51 -18.99 9.63
C LEU A 262 21.36 -18.02 9.32
N LEU A 263 20.47 -18.36 8.39
CA LEU A 263 19.28 -17.56 8.10
C LEU A 263 18.33 -17.43 9.31
N TYR A 264 18.17 -18.49 10.10
CA TYR A 264 17.40 -18.42 11.34
C TYR A 264 18.04 -17.50 12.37
N GLY A 265 19.37 -17.55 12.51
CA GLY A 265 20.13 -16.61 13.32
C GLY A 265 19.87 -15.17 12.89
N HIS A 266 19.98 -14.86 11.59
CA HIS A 266 19.72 -13.51 11.09
C HIS A 266 18.27 -13.05 11.30
N ILE A 267 17.27 -13.93 11.12
CA ILE A 267 15.87 -13.59 11.42
C ILE A 267 15.68 -13.30 12.91
N GLN A 268 16.27 -14.11 13.77
CA GLN A 268 16.16 -13.95 15.23
C GLN A 268 16.85 -12.66 15.69
N ASN A 269 18.08 -12.41 15.24
CA ASN A 269 18.82 -11.17 15.52
C ASN A 269 18.05 -9.93 15.04
N PHE A 270 17.39 -10.01 13.87
CA PHE A 270 16.55 -8.91 13.41
C PHE A 270 15.37 -8.64 14.36
N LEU A 271 14.71 -9.69 14.85
CA LEU A 271 13.59 -9.54 15.80
C LEU A 271 14.06 -8.97 17.13
N ASP A 272 15.17 -9.47 17.66
CA ASP A 272 15.68 -9.09 18.97
C ASP A 272 16.26 -7.67 18.93
N ASP A 273 17.18 -7.38 18.01
CA ASP A 273 17.87 -6.09 17.95
C ASP A 273 16.94 -4.98 17.44
N ARG A 274 16.30 -5.19 16.28
CA ARG A 274 15.60 -4.13 15.55
C ARG A 274 14.19 -3.86 16.07
N ILE A 275 13.60 -4.81 16.81
CA ILE A 275 12.23 -4.65 17.33
C ILE A 275 12.20 -4.65 18.86
N LEU A 276 12.75 -5.66 19.53
CA LEU A 276 12.61 -5.78 20.99
C LEU A 276 13.49 -4.82 21.76
N VAL A 277 14.81 -4.86 21.50
CA VAL A 277 15.81 -3.98 22.11
C VAL A 277 15.57 -2.53 21.70
N ALA A 278 15.28 -2.29 20.41
CA ALA A 278 14.92 -0.96 19.93
C ALA A 278 13.69 -0.38 20.66
N ALA A 279 12.64 -1.20 20.89
CA ALA A 279 11.46 -0.75 21.63
C ALA A 279 11.77 -0.45 23.11
N GLU A 280 12.73 -1.15 23.72
CA GLU A 280 13.17 -0.87 25.08
C GLU A 280 13.96 0.44 25.17
N ALA A 281 14.91 0.64 24.26
CA ALA A 281 15.67 1.88 24.16
C ALA A 281 14.76 3.09 23.96
N ILE A 282 13.81 3.00 23.01
CA ILE A 282 12.82 4.06 22.77
C ILE A 282 11.95 4.30 24.01
N SER A 283 11.55 3.23 24.72
CA SER A 283 10.78 3.37 25.97
C SER A 283 11.57 4.17 27.01
N ASN A 284 12.84 3.85 27.21
CA ASN A 284 13.72 4.55 28.15
C ASN A 284 13.91 6.04 27.79
N GLU A 285 14.17 6.33 26.52
CA GLU A 285 14.32 7.71 26.03
C GLU A 285 13.02 8.50 26.14
N ALA A 286 11.89 7.90 25.74
CA ALA A 286 10.59 8.56 25.80
C ALA A 286 10.12 8.81 27.25
N MET A 287 10.40 7.88 28.17
CA MET A 287 10.12 8.06 29.60
C MET A 287 10.83 9.28 30.19
N SER A 288 12.04 9.61 29.71
CA SER A 288 12.77 10.80 30.16
C SER A 288 12.02 12.11 29.91
N LYS A 289 11.10 12.12 28.94
CA LYS A 289 10.27 13.28 28.57
C LYS A 289 8.93 13.33 29.28
N ILE A 290 8.59 12.32 30.07
CA ILE A 290 7.37 12.28 30.87
C ILE A 290 7.68 12.81 32.28
N ALA A 291 7.02 13.90 32.63
CA ALA A 291 7.09 14.54 33.92
C ALA A 291 5.83 14.24 34.74
N ASP A 292 5.94 14.39 36.06
CA ASP A 292 4.77 14.25 36.94
C ASP A 292 3.80 15.41 36.71
N GLY A 293 2.51 15.10 36.66
CA GLY A 293 1.44 16.03 36.31
C GLY A 293 1.13 16.12 34.80
N ASP A 294 1.86 15.40 33.95
CA ASP A 294 1.62 15.43 32.51
C ASP A 294 0.23 14.90 32.11
N VAL A 295 -0.31 15.50 31.05
CA VAL A 295 -1.51 15.06 30.36
C VAL A 295 -1.10 14.65 28.96
N ILE A 296 -0.97 13.33 28.75
CA ILE A 296 -0.45 12.77 27.51
C ILE A 296 -1.60 12.43 26.57
N LEU A 297 -1.62 13.03 25.39
CA LEU A 297 -2.57 12.66 24.34
C LEU A 297 -1.96 11.62 23.41
N VAL A 298 -2.72 10.56 23.12
CA VAL A 298 -2.36 9.50 22.17
C VAL A 298 -3.48 9.32 21.15
N TYR A 299 -3.13 8.85 19.96
CA TYR A 299 -4.09 8.60 18.88
C TYR A 299 -4.09 7.13 18.46
N ALA A 300 -5.29 6.56 18.29
CA ALA A 300 -5.52 5.17 17.91
C ALA A 300 -4.80 4.16 18.82
N CYS A 301 -4.23 3.09 18.27
CA CYS A 301 -3.51 2.06 19.03
C CYS A 301 -2.11 1.82 18.48
N SER A 302 -1.09 2.15 19.29
CA SER A 302 0.32 1.85 19.02
C SER A 302 0.89 0.96 20.12
N SER A 303 1.49 -0.17 19.74
CA SER A 303 2.13 -1.10 20.67
C SER A 303 3.33 -0.48 21.38
N LEU A 304 4.08 0.38 20.67
CA LEU A 304 5.27 1.05 21.19
C LEU A 304 4.89 2.13 22.20
N ILE A 305 3.94 3.02 21.86
CA ILE A 305 3.45 4.05 22.78
C ILE A 305 2.84 3.43 24.03
N ARG A 306 2.07 2.36 23.88
CA ARG A 306 1.56 1.60 25.02
C ARG A 306 2.69 1.12 25.94
N ARG A 307 3.76 0.55 25.38
CA ARG A 307 4.93 0.12 26.17
C ARG A 307 5.53 1.29 26.93
N VAL A 308 5.77 2.43 26.27
CA VAL A 308 6.29 3.65 26.91
C VAL A 308 5.43 4.07 28.10
N LEU A 309 4.11 4.15 27.93
CA LEU A 309 3.20 4.58 28.98
C LEU A 309 3.14 3.57 30.14
N CYS A 310 3.10 2.27 29.84
CA CYS A 310 3.12 1.22 30.86
C CYS A 310 4.44 1.24 31.66
N ASP A 311 5.57 1.37 30.98
CA ASP A 311 6.89 1.40 31.61
C ASP A 311 7.06 2.67 32.46
N ALA A 312 6.56 3.82 31.97
CA ALA A 312 6.55 5.08 32.74
C ALA A 312 5.75 4.95 34.03
N HIS A 313 4.56 4.34 33.94
CA HIS A 313 3.69 4.12 35.09
C HIS A 313 4.33 3.17 36.12
N LYS A 314 4.96 2.08 35.65
CA LYS A 314 5.68 1.13 36.51
C LYS A 314 6.87 1.75 37.22
N LYS A 315 7.51 2.76 36.62
CA LYS A 315 8.57 3.57 37.26
C LYS A 315 8.02 4.66 38.22
N GLY A 316 6.72 4.68 38.48
CA GLY A 316 6.08 5.56 39.46
C GLY A 316 5.68 6.94 38.95
N LYS A 317 5.83 7.23 37.65
CA LYS A 317 5.45 8.52 37.06
C LYS A 317 3.94 8.76 37.18
N GLN A 318 3.56 9.96 37.62
CA GLN A 318 2.18 10.35 37.83
C GLN A 318 1.68 11.19 36.64
N PHE A 319 0.89 10.59 35.75
CA PHE A 319 0.31 11.27 34.59
C PHE A 319 -1.08 10.71 34.28
N ARG A 320 -1.82 11.40 33.41
CA ARG A 320 -3.07 10.86 32.82
C ARG A 320 -2.99 10.86 31.30
N VAL A 321 -3.76 9.98 30.68
CA VAL A 321 -3.74 9.77 29.22
C VAL A 321 -5.08 10.14 28.60
N ILE A 322 -5.06 10.91 27.52
CA ILE A 322 -6.22 11.17 26.67
C ILE A 322 -6.07 10.31 25.41
N VAL A 323 -6.94 9.32 25.25
CA VAL A 323 -6.99 8.45 24.08
C VAL A 323 -7.98 9.04 23.09
N VAL A 324 -7.46 9.52 21.96
CA VAL A 324 -8.26 9.99 20.82
C VAL A 324 -8.45 8.86 19.83
N ASP A 325 -9.69 8.64 19.40
CA ASP A 325 -10.07 7.55 18.50
C ASP A 325 -10.85 8.04 17.28
N SER A 326 -10.92 7.21 16.25
CA SER A 326 -11.59 7.54 15.00
C SER A 326 -12.26 6.33 14.35
N ARG A 327 -13.31 6.63 13.58
CA ARG A 327 -13.97 5.66 12.71
C ARG A 327 -13.06 5.30 11.53
N PRO A 328 -13.23 4.11 10.93
CA PRO A 328 -14.27 3.11 11.24
C PRO A 328 -13.87 2.08 12.30
N LYS A 329 -12.59 1.72 12.42
CA LYS A 329 -12.14 0.57 13.22
C LYS A 329 -12.09 0.81 14.73
N MET A 330 -12.14 2.06 15.19
CA MET A 330 -12.16 2.42 16.62
C MET A 330 -11.03 1.75 17.41
N GLU A 331 -9.81 1.81 16.88
CA GLU A 331 -8.63 1.11 17.42
C GLU A 331 -8.22 1.63 18.80
N GLY A 332 -8.55 2.89 19.12
CA GLY A 332 -8.29 3.51 20.42
C GLY A 332 -9.01 2.80 21.58
N LYS A 333 -10.13 2.10 21.33
CA LYS A 333 -10.80 1.28 22.36
C LYS A 333 -9.86 0.20 22.93
N GLU A 334 -9.08 -0.44 22.07
CA GLU A 334 -8.13 -1.48 22.49
C GLU A 334 -6.95 -0.88 23.26
N MET A 335 -6.49 0.32 22.89
CA MET A 335 -5.48 1.07 23.64
C MET A 335 -5.99 1.40 25.04
N LEU A 336 -7.19 2.00 25.13
CA LEU A 336 -7.85 2.34 26.40
C LEU A 336 -8.00 1.11 27.30
N ARG A 337 -8.52 0.00 26.75
CA ARG A 337 -8.70 -1.27 27.47
C ARG A 337 -7.40 -1.78 28.07
N ARG A 338 -6.25 -1.57 27.41
CA ARG A 338 -4.94 -2.00 27.91
C ARG A 338 -4.40 -1.05 28.98
N LEU A 339 -4.55 0.27 28.80
CA LEU A 339 -4.10 1.26 29.78
C LEU A 339 -4.87 1.15 31.10
N VAL A 340 -6.20 0.98 31.03
CA VAL A 340 -7.06 0.83 32.22
C VAL A 340 -6.71 -0.42 33.01
N ARG A 341 -6.39 -1.54 32.33
CA ARG A 341 -5.94 -2.78 32.99
C ARG A 341 -4.64 -2.60 33.79
N GLU A 342 -3.78 -1.67 33.37
CA GLU A 342 -2.52 -1.35 34.05
C GLU A 342 -2.70 -0.27 35.13
N GLY A 343 -3.93 0.22 35.37
CA GLY A 343 -4.22 1.23 36.40
C GLY A 343 -3.97 2.68 35.97
N ILE A 344 -3.70 2.94 34.68
CA ILE A 344 -3.40 4.29 34.19
C ILE A 344 -4.69 5.10 34.02
N LYS A 345 -4.75 6.27 34.68
CA LYS A 345 -5.88 7.22 34.55
C LYS A 345 -6.02 7.65 33.09
N SER A 346 -7.15 7.29 32.47
CA SER A 346 -7.36 7.48 31.04
C SER A 346 -8.72 8.12 30.74
N SER A 347 -8.74 9.04 29.79
CA SER A 347 -9.95 9.63 29.19
C SER A 347 -10.06 9.19 27.74
N TYR A 348 -11.27 9.01 27.22
CA TYR A 348 -11.50 8.57 25.85
C TYR A 348 -12.38 9.57 25.11
N VAL A 349 -11.91 10.00 23.95
CA VAL A 349 -12.65 10.93 23.10
C VAL A 349 -12.50 10.56 21.63
N LEU A 350 -13.41 11.07 20.81
CA LEU A 350 -13.34 10.95 19.37
C LEU A 350 -12.56 12.12 18.76
N ILE A 351 -12.03 11.91 17.55
CA ILE A 351 -11.20 12.89 16.85
C ILE A 351 -11.91 14.24 16.60
N ASN A 352 -13.23 14.27 16.54
CA ASN A 352 -14.01 15.52 16.44
C ASN A 352 -13.91 16.42 17.68
N ALA A 353 -13.61 15.84 18.85
CA ALA A 353 -13.38 16.58 20.09
C ALA A 353 -11.90 16.94 20.30
N ALA A 354 -11.02 16.64 19.33
CA ALA A 354 -9.58 16.87 19.46
C ALA A 354 -9.23 18.33 19.81
N SER A 355 -9.91 19.31 19.19
CA SER A 355 -9.69 20.74 19.47
C SER A 355 -10.05 21.15 20.90
N TYR A 356 -11.06 20.49 21.49
CA TYR A 356 -11.47 20.74 22.86
C TYR A 356 -10.46 20.17 23.85
N VAL A 357 -10.11 18.88 23.69
CA VAL A 357 -9.21 18.19 24.62
C VAL A 357 -7.75 18.60 24.48
N MET A 358 -7.33 19.14 23.33
CA MET A 358 -5.94 19.57 23.12
C MET A 358 -5.54 20.68 24.11
N LYS A 359 -6.50 21.49 24.57
CA LYS A 359 -6.28 22.53 25.58
C LYS A 359 -5.82 21.99 26.93
N GLU A 360 -6.17 20.74 27.23
CA GLU A 360 -5.75 20.07 28.46
C GLU A 360 -4.44 19.29 28.30
N ALA A 361 -4.04 18.98 27.06
CA ALA A 361 -2.89 18.13 26.78
C ALA A 361 -1.58 18.91 26.96
N THR A 362 -0.62 18.31 27.66
CA THR A 362 0.73 18.88 27.82
C THR A 362 1.71 18.33 26.79
N LYS A 363 1.48 17.09 26.32
CA LYS A 363 2.33 16.41 25.32
C LYS A 363 1.48 15.49 24.45
N VAL A 364 1.84 15.38 23.17
CA VAL A 364 1.26 14.39 22.25
C VAL A 364 2.29 13.32 21.92
N PHE A 365 1.92 12.05 22.10
CA PHE A 365 2.73 10.91 21.69
C PHE A 365 2.06 10.17 20.52
N LEU A 366 2.76 10.09 19.39
CA LEU A 366 2.29 9.39 18.20
C LEU A 366 3.21 8.21 17.86
N GLY A 367 2.62 7.10 17.45
CA GLY A 367 3.37 6.01 16.82
C GLY A 367 3.45 6.24 15.31
N ALA A 368 4.57 5.88 14.68
CA ALA A 368 4.70 5.89 13.23
C ALA A 368 4.66 4.49 12.62
N ASN A 369 4.05 4.38 11.43
CA ASN A 369 4.11 3.20 10.57
C ASN A 369 5.34 3.26 9.64
N GLY A 370 5.82 4.46 9.33
CA GLY A 370 7.07 4.68 8.64
C GLY A 370 7.48 6.15 8.69
N LEU A 371 8.77 6.41 8.52
CA LEU A 371 9.31 7.77 8.47
C LEU A 371 10.06 7.94 7.15
N LEU A 372 9.69 8.95 6.37
CA LEU A 372 10.21 9.17 5.03
C LEU A 372 11.51 9.97 5.03
N ALA A 373 12.28 9.88 3.94
CA ALA A 373 13.55 10.57 3.80
C ALA A 373 13.44 12.11 3.85
N ASN A 374 12.29 12.68 3.48
CA ASN A 374 12.00 14.11 3.64
C ASN A 374 11.50 14.49 5.05
N GLY A 375 11.50 13.56 6.01
CA GLY A 375 11.05 13.77 7.38
C GLY A 375 9.53 13.69 7.57
N PHE A 376 8.76 13.35 6.54
CA PHE A 376 7.32 13.14 6.68
C PHE A 376 7.03 11.88 7.48
N VAL A 377 6.12 11.98 8.45
CA VAL A 377 5.69 10.86 9.29
C VAL A 377 4.47 10.19 8.63
N MET A 378 4.61 8.93 8.27
CA MET A 378 3.49 8.11 7.80
C MET A 378 2.87 7.38 9.01
N SER A 379 1.63 7.69 9.34
CA SER A 379 0.89 7.04 10.43
C SER A 379 -0.59 6.85 10.06
N ARG A 380 -1.40 6.37 11.00
CA ARG A 380 -2.84 6.18 10.81
C ARG A 380 -3.50 7.50 10.41
N VAL A 381 -4.45 7.42 9.46
CA VAL A 381 -5.28 8.56 9.06
C VAL A 381 -5.80 9.31 10.29
N GLY A 382 -5.61 10.63 10.34
CA GLY A 382 -5.96 11.50 11.47
C GLY A 382 -4.77 11.89 12.34
N SER A 383 -3.61 11.24 12.21
CA SER A 383 -2.38 11.62 12.92
C SER A 383 -1.92 13.03 12.53
N SER A 384 -2.04 13.37 11.24
CA SER A 384 -1.76 14.71 10.72
C SER A 384 -2.67 15.79 11.32
N LEU A 385 -3.96 15.48 11.50
CA LEU A 385 -4.92 16.39 12.11
C LEU A 385 -4.59 16.62 13.59
N ILE A 386 -4.24 15.56 14.32
CA ILE A 386 -3.81 15.67 15.72
C ILE A 386 -2.54 16.51 15.83
N ALA A 387 -1.55 16.28 14.97
CA ALA A 387 -0.30 17.04 14.96
C ALA A 387 -0.53 18.53 14.63
N LEU A 388 -1.41 18.83 13.67
CA LEU A 388 -1.80 20.20 13.34
C LEU A 388 -2.48 20.90 14.53
N MET A 389 -3.44 20.24 15.18
CA MET A 389 -4.15 20.79 16.34
C MET A 389 -3.22 21.01 17.53
N ALA A 390 -2.27 20.09 17.74
CA ALA A 390 -1.25 20.21 18.77
C ALA A 390 -0.34 21.40 18.51
N ARG A 391 0.14 21.56 17.25
CA ARG A 391 0.94 22.71 16.83
C ARG A 391 0.19 24.02 17.06
N SER A 392 -1.08 24.11 16.68
CA SER A 392 -1.91 25.30 16.90
C SER A 392 -2.13 25.62 18.38
N SER A 393 -2.02 24.63 19.26
CA SER A 393 -2.18 24.78 20.72
C SER A 393 -0.84 24.84 21.46
N ASN A 394 0.29 24.96 20.74
CA ASN A 394 1.65 24.93 21.27
C ASN A 394 2.00 23.67 22.10
N VAL A 395 1.34 22.55 21.79
CA VAL A 395 1.61 21.25 22.44
C VAL A 395 2.66 20.49 21.60
N PRO A 396 3.79 20.05 22.20
CA PRO A 396 4.82 19.34 21.46
C PRO A 396 4.35 17.94 21.04
N VAL A 397 4.70 17.57 19.80
CA VAL A 397 4.38 16.26 19.22
C VAL A 397 5.65 15.41 19.17
N LEU A 398 5.65 14.33 19.94
CA LEU A 398 6.72 13.35 20.01
C LEU A 398 6.32 12.09 19.25
N VAL A 399 7.11 11.73 18.24
CA VAL A 399 6.86 10.53 17.43
C VAL A 399 7.82 9.44 17.84
N CYS A 400 7.31 8.31 18.31
CA CYS A 400 8.14 7.13 18.58
C CYS A 400 8.16 6.22 17.36
N CYS A 401 9.35 5.94 16.85
CA CYS A 401 9.54 5.10 15.67
C CYS A 401 10.88 4.36 15.74
N GLU A 402 10.85 3.04 15.52
CA GLU A 402 12.06 2.25 15.33
C GLU A 402 12.69 2.57 13.98
N THR A 403 14.02 2.63 13.91
CA THR A 403 14.71 3.04 12.68
C THR A 403 14.52 2.08 11.49
N TYR A 404 14.20 0.80 11.72
CA TYR A 404 13.96 -0.15 10.62
C TYR A 404 12.69 0.17 9.81
N LYS A 405 11.83 1.07 10.33
CA LYS A 405 10.66 1.63 9.63
C LYS A 405 10.99 2.89 8.83
N PHE A 406 12.26 3.30 8.79
CA PHE A 406 12.67 4.42 7.95
C PHE A 406 12.62 4.01 6.48
N CYS A 407 12.26 4.97 5.63
CA CYS A 407 12.07 4.73 4.20
C CYS A 407 12.85 5.77 3.41
N GLU A 408 13.63 5.30 2.43
CA GLU A 408 14.32 6.15 1.45
C GLU A 408 13.35 6.88 0.51
N ARG A 409 12.09 6.41 0.44
CA ARG A 409 11.07 7.03 -0.40
C ARG A 409 10.71 8.41 0.14
N VAL A 410 10.48 9.33 -0.78
CA VAL A 410 9.95 10.67 -0.51
C VAL A 410 8.53 10.73 -1.05
N GLN A 411 7.63 11.28 -0.25
CA GLN A 411 6.24 11.53 -0.61
C GLN A 411 5.76 12.73 0.21
N THR A 412 4.99 13.61 -0.42
CA THR A 412 4.49 14.86 0.17
C THR A 412 2.98 14.84 0.38
N ASP A 413 2.28 13.94 -0.30
CA ASP A 413 0.83 13.82 -0.27
C ASP A 413 0.37 12.48 0.30
N SER A 414 -0.93 12.35 0.58
CA SER A 414 -1.56 11.10 1.02
C SER A 414 -2.24 10.33 -0.11
N PHE A 415 -1.96 10.66 -1.37
CA PHE A 415 -2.65 10.16 -2.56
C PHE A 415 -1.84 9.10 -3.32
N VAL A 416 -0.57 9.38 -3.62
CA VAL A 416 0.24 8.59 -4.55
C VAL A 416 0.51 7.19 -4.01
N PHE A 417 0.84 7.07 -2.72
CA PHE A 417 0.97 5.79 -2.05
C PHE A 417 0.19 5.77 -0.75
N ASN A 418 -0.87 4.97 -0.74
CA ASN A 418 -1.67 4.73 0.45
C ASN A 418 -2.25 3.31 0.41
N GLU A 419 -2.85 2.90 1.52
CA GLU A 419 -3.65 1.69 1.63
C GLU A 419 -5.12 2.09 1.71
N LEU A 420 -5.94 1.51 0.82
CA LEU A 420 -7.39 1.66 0.87
C LEU A 420 -7.97 0.54 1.74
N GLY A 421 -8.72 0.94 2.77
CA GLY A 421 -9.53 0.06 3.58
C GLY A 421 -10.80 -0.38 2.86
N ASP A 422 -11.54 -1.28 3.50
CA ASP A 422 -12.82 -1.74 2.99
C ASP A 422 -13.82 -0.56 3.02
N PRO A 423 -14.51 -0.24 1.91
CA PRO A 423 -15.57 0.77 1.91
C PRO A 423 -16.72 0.40 2.84
N ASP A 424 -17.02 -0.89 3.02
CA ASP A 424 -18.14 -1.34 3.86
C ASP A 424 -17.88 -1.12 5.35
N ASP A 425 -16.62 -0.95 5.77
CA ASP A 425 -16.28 -0.52 7.14
C ASP A 425 -16.92 0.84 7.50
N LEU A 426 -17.24 1.69 6.51
CA LEU A 426 -17.92 2.97 6.74
C LEU A 426 -19.44 2.83 6.86
N VAL A 427 -19.99 1.79 6.20
CA VAL A 427 -21.41 1.46 6.18
C VAL A 427 -21.83 0.89 7.53
N ASP A 428 -21.01 0.03 8.12
CA ASP A 428 -21.27 -0.60 9.41
C ASP A 428 -21.24 0.45 10.55
N ILE A 429 -22.43 0.87 10.96
CA ILE A 429 -22.66 1.81 12.08
C ILE A 429 -23.33 1.05 13.25
N GLY A 430 -23.10 -0.27 13.37
CA GLY A 430 -23.69 -1.12 14.41
C GLY A 430 -25.11 -1.59 14.10
N ASN A 431 -25.91 -1.87 15.14
CA ASN A 431 -27.19 -2.60 15.06
C ASN A 431 -28.37 -1.88 14.35
N ARG A 432 -28.13 -0.87 13.51
CA ARG A 432 -29.17 -0.21 12.72
C ARG A 432 -28.86 -0.35 11.24
N GLN A 433 -29.91 -0.55 10.45
CA GLN A 433 -29.79 -0.59 8.99
C GLN A 433 -29.18 0.73 8.50
N SER A 434 -28.03 0.63 7.87
CA SER A 434 -27.27 1.79 7.40
C SER A 434 -27.90 2.35 6.14
N ILE A 435 -28.05 3.68 6.07
CA ILE A 435 -28.50 4.38 4.85
C ILE A 435 -27.53 4.13 3.68
N LEU A 436 -26.29 3.76 4.00
CA LEU A 436 -25.25 3.46 3.02
C LEU A 436 -25.20 1.98 2.62
N ALA A 437 -26.13 1.12 3.07
CA ALA A 437 -26.09 -0.32 2.77
C ALA A 437 -26.03 -0.60 1.26
N ASP A 438 -26.87 0.09 0.49
CA ASP A 438 -26.98 -0.11 -0.96
C ASP A 438 -26.12 0.91 -1.75
N TRP A 439 -25.01 1.38 -1.18
CA TRP A 439 -24.18 2.43 -1.81
C TRP A 439 -23.67 2.05 -3.22
N ARG A 440 -23.55 0.75 -3.49
CA ARG A 440 -23.14 0.19 -4.79
C ARG A 440 -24.20 0.36 -5.88
N ASP A 441 -25.47 0.64 -5.54
CA ASP A 441 -26.53 0.85 -6.54
C ASP A 441 -26.49 2.29 -7.08
N TYR A 442 -26.12 3.27 -6.26
CA TYR A 442 -26.19 4.70 -6.60
C TYR A 442 -24.95 5.22 -7.34
N SER A 443 -25.01 5.40 -8.66
CA SER A 443 -23.83 5.77 -9.49
C SER A 443 -23.09 7.05 -9.09
N SER A 444 -23.75 7.94 -8.34
CA SER A 444 -23.18 9.18 -7.80
C SER A 444 -22.51 9.03 -6.43
N LEU A 445 -22.54 7.84 -5.83
CA LEU A 445 -22.01 7.57 -4.49
C LEU A 445 -20.77 6.66 -4.55
N THR A 446 -19.72 7.09 -3.86
CA THR A 446 -18.47 6.34 -3.68
C THR A 446 -17.99 6.48 -2.25
N LEU A 447 -17.63 5.37 -1.62
CA LEU A 447 -17.06 5.36 -0.27
C LEU A 447 -15.54 5.25 -0.31
N LEU A 448 -14.86 6.01 0.54
CA LEU A 448 -13.41 6.07 0.60
C LEU A 448 -12.92 5.95 2.05
N ASN A 449 -12.11 4.93 2.30
CA ASN A 449 -11.52 4.66 3.60
C ASN A 449 -10.00 4.62 3.45
N LEU A 450 -9.30 5.72 3.75
CA LEU A 450 -7.84 5.75 3.74
C LEU A 450 -7.29 5.20 5.06
N VAL A 451 -6.23 4.40 5.00
CA VAL A 451 -5.62 3.82 6.21
C VAL A 451 -4.52 4.72 6.79
N TYR A 452 -3.74 5.37 5.92
CA TYR A 452 -2.60 6.18 6.33
C TYR A 452 -2.74 7.65 5.93
N ASP A 453 -2.10 8.52 6.70
CA ASP A 453 -1.83 9.90 6.34
C ASP A 453 -0.35 10.23 6.51
N PHE A 454 0.05 11.35 5.93
CA PHE A 454 1.42 11.84 5.96
C PHE A 454 1.45 13.18 6.66
N THR A 455 2.21 13.26 7.75
CA THR A 455 2.34 14.46 8.56
C THR A 455 3.61 15.21 8.18
N PRO A 456 3.53 16.49 7.78
CA PRO A 456 4.71 17.32 7.53
C PRO A 456 5.63 17.41 8.74
N PRO A 457 6.96 17.46 8.55
CA PRO A 457 7.93 17.52 9.65
C PRO A 457 7.77 18.78 10.52
N GLU A 458 7.20 19.86 9.98
CA GLU A 458 6.98 21.13 10.69
C GLU A 458 6.02 21.00 11.88
N PHE A 459 5.13 20.01 11.86
CA PHE A 459 4.20 19.74 12.96
C PHE A 459 4.77 18.80 14.02
N ILE A 460 5.98 18.26 13.79
CA ILE A 460 6.61 17.28 14.67
C ILE A 460 7.75 17.93 15.42
N SER A 461 7.74 17.81 16.74
CA SER A 461 8.77 18.40 17.59
C SER A 461 10.01 17.52 17.66
N MET A 462 9.84 16.20 17.77
CA MET A 462 10.95 15.27 17.94
C MET A 462 10.56 13.86 17.48
N VAL A 463 11.52 13.13 16.92
CA VAL A 463 11.42 11.68 16.69
C VAL A 463 12.29 10.96 17.71
N ILE A 464 11.69 10.03 18.43
CA ILE A 464 12.37 9.19 19.42
C ILE A 464 12.64 7.83 18.78
N THR A 465 13.92 7.51 18.65
CA THR A 465 14.44 6.27 18.08
C THR A 465 15.33 5.56 19.09
N GLU A 466 15.77 4.33 18.77
CA GLU A 466 16.74 3.62 19.60
C GLU A 466 18.15 4.25 19.59
N LEU A 467 18.43 5.14 18.63
CA LEU A 467 19.67 5.94 18.58
C LEU A 467 19.58 7.22 19.44
N GLY A 468 18.42 7.48 20.03
CA GLY A 468 18.11 8.68 20.77
C GLY A 468 17.09 9.58 20.06
N MET A 469 17.05 10.83 20.51
CA MET A 469 16.13 11.85 20.06
C MET A 469 16.70 12.65 18.89
N ILE A 470 16.05 12.58 17.74
CA ILE A 470 16.50 13.23 16.51
C ILE A 470 15.37 14.06 15.88
N PRO A 471 15.70 15.13 15.14
CA PRO A 471 14.71 15.82 14.32
C PRO A 471 14.30 14.95 13.12
N CYS A 472 13.09 15.18 12.58
CA CYS A 472 12.59 14.47 11.41
C CYS A 472 13.51 14.56 10.19
N THR A 473 14.28 15.64 10.06
CA THR A 473 15.19 15.86 8.93
C THR A 473 16.43 14.97 8.97
N SER A 474 16.75 14.33 10.10
CA SER A 474 17.93 13.46 10.25
C SER A 474 17.71 12.03 9.73
N VAL A 475 16.54 11.70 9.20
CA VAL A 475 16.21 10.36 8.71
C VAL A 475 17.16 9.85 7.63
N PRO A 476 17.56 10.63 6.60
CA PRO A 476 18.53 10.19 5.61
C PRO A 476 19.91 9.91 6.20
N VAL A 477 20.29 10.62 7.27
CA VAL A 477 21.58 10.42 7.94
C VAL A 477 21.60 9.04 8.60
N VAL A 478 20.54 8.71 9.34
CA VAL A 478 20.38 7.39 9.97
C VAL A 478 20.33 6.27 8.92
N LEU A 479 19.63 6.48 7.80
CA LEU A 479 19.60 5.51 6.71
C LEU A 479 21.00 5.27 6.12
N ARG A 480 21.81 6.33 5.96
CA ARG A 480 23.18 6.22 5.45
C ARG A 480 24.09 5.47 6.41
N MET A 481 24.03 5.78 7.71
CA MET A 481 24.81 5.06 8.73
C MET A 481 24.50 3.56 8.69
N LYS A 482 23.23 3.19 8.61
CA LYS A 482 22.83 1.77 8.52
C LYS A 482 23.25 1.07 7.23
N GLN A 483 23.34 1.79 6.12
CA GLN A 483 23.85 1.23 4.87
C GLN A 483 25.36 0.96 4.94
N GLN A 484 26.11 1.80 5.65
CA GLN A 484 27.54 1.58 5.89
C GLN A 484 27.76 0.35 6.76
N ASP A 485 27.00 0.21 7.87
CA ASP A 485 27.07 -0.97 8.73
C ASP A 485 26.82 -2.28 7.95
N MET A 486 25.86 -2.27 7.00
CA MET A 486 25.59 -3.44 6.16
C MET A 486 26.64 -3.70 5.08
N ASN A 487 27.46 -2.72 4.71
CA ASN A 487 28.54 -2.92 3.73
C ASN A 487 29.87 -3.31 4.40
N GLU A 488 30.01 -3.03 5.70
CA GLU A 488 31.21 -3.34 6.51
C GLU A 488 31.14 -4.71 7.20
N THR A 489 29.98 -5.37 7.19
CA THR A 489 29.78 -6.78 7.60
C THR A 489 29.58 -7.68 6.40
#